data_AF-A0A522PBF2-F1
#
_entry.id   AF-A0A522PBF2-F1
#
_cell.length_a   1.000
_cell.length_b   1.000
_cell.length_c   1.000
_cell.angle_alpha   90.00
_cell.angle_beta   90.00
_cell.angle_gamma   90.00
#
_symmetry.space_group_name_H-M   'P 1'
#
loop_
_entity.id
_entity.type
_entity.pdbx_description
1 polymer ?
#
loop_
_entity_poly.entity_id
_entity_poly.type
_entity_poly.pdbx_seq_one_letter_code
_entity_poly.pdbx_strand_id
1 'polypeptide(L)'
;MTPMGFVADAIGLGLFALLGGAYGLLYAVSELRADCRFARLALASYAAQSAILLSVLAFSALGPIWKVFLLVSGIAYYFIPRVTLRYLKNLHASGEIHS
;
A
#
# COMPACT_ATOMS: atom_id res chain seq x y z
N MET A 1 -23.87 -8.57 13.26
CA MET A 1 -23.30 -7.35 12.65
C MET A 1 -24.42 -6.41 12.31
N THR A 2 -24.28 -5.11 12.61
CA THR A 2 -25.27 -4.10 12.16
C THR A 2 -24.98 -3.73 10.70
N PRO A 3 -25.99 -3.35 9.90
CA PRO A 3 -25.78 -2.93 8.51
C PRO A 3 -24.74 -1.81 8.36
N MET A 4 -24.74 -0.86 9.30
CA MET A 4 -23.77 0.23 9.32
C MET A 4 -22.34 -0.24 9.61
N GLY A 5 -22.15 -1.24 10.48
CA GLY A 5 -20.82 -1.80 10.75
C GLY A 5 -20.22 -2.49 9.53
N PHE A 6 -21.04 -3.21 8.76
CA PHE A 6 -20.60 -3.84 7.51
C PHE A 6 -20.12 -2.80 6.49
N VAL A 7 -20.87 -1.71 6.32
CA VAL A 7 -20.49 -0.61 5.41
C VAL A 7 -19.20 0.07 5.86
N ALA A 8 -19.03 0.32 7.16
CA ALA A 8 -17.82 0.91 7.71
C ALA A 8 -16.59 0.03 7.46
N ASP A 9 -16.71 -1.29 7.69
CA ASP A 9 -15.64 -2.25 7.42
C ASP A 9 -15.29 -2.28 5.92
N ALA A 10 -16.28 -2.30 5.04
CA ALA A 10 -16.08 -2.27 3.59
C ALA A 10 -15.37 -0.98 3.12
N ILE A 11 -15.79 0.19 3.64
CA ILE A 11 -15.14 1.48 3.35
C ILE A 11 -13.70 1.46 3.86
N GLY A 12 -13.45 0.98 5.07
CA GLY A 12 -12.11 0.89 5.65
C GLY A 12 -11.17 0.02 4.82
N LEU A 13 -11.65 -1.15 4.37
CA LEU A 13 -10.90 -2.05 3.48
C LEU A 13 -10.61 -1.40 2.12
N GLY A 14 -11.60 -0.71 1.54
CA GLY A 14 -11.44 0.01 0.27
C GLY A 14 -10.40 1.12 0.38
N LEU A 15 -10.49 1.96 1.42
CA LEU A 15 -9.52 3.03 1.68
C LEU A 15 -8.12 2.49 1.94
N PHE A 16 -8.00 1.39 2.69
CA PHE A 16 -6.73 0.72 2.91
C PHE A 16 -6.07 0.27 1.60
N ALA A 17 -6.83 -0.34 0.69
CA ALA A 17 -6.32 -0.77 -0.62
C ALA A 17 -5.94 0.42 -1.52
N LEU A 18 -6.80 1.45 -1.60
CA LEU A 18 -6.56 2.63 -2.43
C LEU A 18 -5.32 3.40 -1.99
N LEU A 19 -5.13 3.60 -0.69
CA LEU A 19 -3.96 4.30 -0.15
C LEU A 19 -2.67 3.49 -0.34
N GLY A 20 -2.74 2.16 -0.29
CA GLY A 20 -1.62 1.28 -0.64
C GLY A 20 -1.23 1.37 -2.12
N GLY A 21 -2.23 1.37 -3.01
CA GLY A 21 -2.01 1.58 -4.44
C GLY A 21 -1.42 2.97 -4.75
N ALA A 22 -1.96 4.01 -4.13
CA ALA A 22 -1.46 5.38 -4.25
C ALA A 22 -0.01 5.49 -3.75
N TYR A 23 0.33 4.86 -2.61
CA TYR A 23 1.71 4.77 -2.14
C TYR A 23 2.63 4.17 -3.20
N GLY A 24 2.27 3.00 -3.75
CA GLY A 24 3.09 2.33 -4.76
C GLY A 24 3.31 3.17 -6.02
N LEU A 25 2.25 3.82 -6.51
CA LEU A 25 2.33 4.67 -7.70
C LEU A 25 3.21 5.91 -7.43
N LEU A 26 2.98 6.62 -6.32
CA LEU A 26 3.75 7.79 -5.94
C LEU A 26 5.22 7.45 -5.66
N TYR A 27 5.48 6.29 -5.06
CA TYR A 27 6.83 5.79 -4.86
C TYR A 27 7.55 5.57 -6.19
N ALA A 28 6.91 4.88 -7.14
CA ALA A 28 7.47 4.66 -8.47
C ALA A 28 7.74 5.98 -9.20
N VAL A 29 6.79 6.93 -9.17
CA VAL A 29 6.96 8.26 -9.77
C VAL A 29 8.11 9.03 -9.12
N SER A 30 8.24 8.96 -7.78
CA SER A 30 9.32 9.65 -7.06
C SER A 30 10.70 9.17 -7.48
N GLU A 31 10.86 7.85 -7.70
CA GLU A 31 12.13 7.26 -8.10
C GLU A 31 12.45 7.45 -9.59
N LEU A 32 11.42 7.56 -10.44
CA LEU A 32 11.62 7.84 -11.87
C LEU A 32 11.91 9.32 -12.12
N ARG A 33 11.33 10.23 -11.32
CA ARG A 33 11.50 11.68 -11.47
C ARG A 33 12.59 12.27 -10.57
N ALA A 34 13.19 11.48 -9.68
CA ALA A 34 14.12 11.93 -8.65
C ALA A 34 13.60 13.13 -7.83
N ASP A 35 12.27 13.19 -7.60
CA ASP A 35 11.61 14.33 -6.96
C ASP A 35 11.13 13.99 -5.54
N CYS A 36 11.70 14.71 -4.57
CA CYS A 36 11.41 14.59 -3.15
C CYS A 36 9.95 14.90 -2.78
N ARG A 37 9.21 15.64 -3.61
CA ARG A 37 7.78 15.93 -3.38
C ARG A 37 6.94 14.66 -3.48
N PHE A 38 7.14 13.86 -4.53
CA PHE A 38 6.43 12.59 -4.70
C PHE A 38 6.81 11.57 -3.64
N ALA A 39 8.07 11.56 -3.19
CA ALA A 39 8.51 10.70 -2.09
C ALA A 39 7.77 11.04 -0.78
N ARG A 40 7.60 12.34 -0.48
CA ARG A 40 6.80 12.80 0.68
C ARG A 40 5.33 12.43 0.55
N LEU A 41 4.73 12.59 -0.63
CA LEU A 41 3.34 12.21 -0.87
C LEU A 41 3.14 10.68 -0.76
N ALA A 42 4.10 9.89 -1.26
CA ALA A 42 4.09 8.45 -1.09
C ALA A 42 4.08 8.10 0.41
N LEU A 43 5.03 8.66 1.17
CA LEU A 43 5.10 8.41 2.61
C LEU A 43 3.83 8.86 3.34
N ALA A 44 3.27 10.02 2.98
CA ALA A 44 2.00 10.49 3.53
C ALA A 44 0.84 9.53 3.23
N SER A 45 0.78 8.97 2.02
CA SER A 45 -0.22 7.95 1.65
C SER A 45 -0.07 6.67 2.46
N TYR A 46 1.16 6.21 2.67
CA TYR A 46 1.43 5.03 3.48
C TYR A 46 1.12 5.27 4.98
N ALA A 47 1.39 6.46 5.49
CA ALA A 47 1.02 6.86 6.85
C ALA A 47 -0.51 6.89 7.02
N ALA A 48 -1.23 7.48 6.05
CA ALA A 48 -2.69 7.46 6.03
C ALA A 48 -3.24 6.04 5.95
N GLN A 49 -2.66 5.18 5.11
CA GLN A 49 -3.01 3.76 5.02
C GLN A 49 -2.85 3.06 6.37
N SER A 50 -1.73 3.32 7.06
CA SER A 50 -1.44 2.75 8.38
C SER A 50 -2.45 3.21 9.43
N ALA A 51 -2.88 4.48 9.40
CA ALA A 51 -3.92 4.98 10.29
C ALA A 51 -5.27 4.30 10.04
N ILE A 52 -5.65 4.08 8.78
CA ILE A 52 -6.86 3.32 8.42
C ILE A 52 -6.74 1.87 8.90
N LEU A 53 -5.60 1.22 8.67
CA LEU A 53 -5.34 -0.14 9.14
C LEU A 53 -5.52 -0.26 10.66
N LEU A 54 -4.89 0.63 11.44
CA LEU A 54 -5.03 0.62 12.90
C LEU A 54 -6.48 0.84 13.34
N SER A 55 -7.22 1.71 12.64
CA SER A 55 -8.64 1.94 12.90
C SER A 55 -9.47 0.68 12.63
N VAL A 56 -9.23 -0.01 11.51
CA VAL A 56 -9.90 -1.28 11.19
C VAL A 56 -9.54 -2.37 12.21
N LEU A 57 -8.28 -2.48 12.62
CA LEU A 57 -7.87 -3.46 13.62
C LEU A 57 -8.54 -3.23 14.98
N ALA A 58 -8.67 -1.97 15.40
CA ALA A 58 -9.29 -1.59 16.67
C ALA A 58 -10.81 -1.75 16.68
N PHE A 59 -11.49 -1.32 15.62
CA PHE A 59 -12.95 -1.12 15.64
C PHE A 59 -13.76 -2.09 14.77
N SER A 60 -13.13 -2.77 13.79
CA SER A 60 -13.89 -3.70 12.94
C SER A 60 -14.29 -4.97 13.67
N ALA A 61 -15.41 -5.54 13.21
CA ALA A 61 -15.89 -6.86 13.63
C ALA A 61 -15.22 -8.00 12.84
N LEU A 62 -14.12 -7.73 12.13
CA LEU A 62 -13.35 -8.75 11.42
C LEU A 62 -12.81 -9.81 12.38
N GLY A 63 -12.84 -11.06 11.94
CA GLY A 63 -12.24 -12.17 12.67
C GLY A 63 -10.71 -12.00 12.83
N PRO A 64 -10.09 -12.61 13.85
CA PRO A 64 -8.66 -12.45 14.13
C PRO A 64 -7.75 -12.78 12.93
N ILE A 65 -8.08 -13.82 12.17
CA ILE A 65 -7.33 -14.23 10.97
C ILE A 65 -7.28 -13.10 9.94
N TRP A 66 -8.39 -12.42 9.70
CA TRP A 66 -8.47 -11.29 8.78
C TRP A 66 -7.69 -10.07 9.27
N LYS A 67 -7.68 -9.83 10.59
CA LYS A 67 -6.87 -8.78 11.20
C LYS A 67 -5.37 -9.04 11.02
N VAL A 68 -4.92 -10.27 11.23
CA VAL A 68 -3.53 -10.68 10.97
C VAL A 68 -3.19 -10.54 9.49
N PHE A 69 -4.06 -10.99 8.59
CA PHE A 69 -3.88 -10.84 7.15
C PHE A 69 -3.70 -9.36 6.74
N LEU A 70 -4.54 -8.45 7.24
CA LEU A 70 -4.44 -7.02 6.97
C LEU A 70 -3.15 -6.43 7.52
N LEU A 71 -2.73 -6.82 8.73
CA LEU A 71 -1.50 -6.36 9.34
C LEU A 71 -0.28 -6.76 8.48
N VAL A 72 -0.21 -8.03 8.10
CA VAL A 72 0.85 -8.55 7.22
C VAL A 72 0.82 -7.85 5.86
N SER A 73 -0.37 -7.63 5.30
CA SER A 73 -0.54 -6.92 4.02
C SER A 73 -0.05 -5.47 4.11
N GLY A 74 -0.34 -4.77 5.22
CA GLY A 74 0.12 -3.41 5.45
C GLY A 74 1.65 -3.32 5.47
N ILE A 75 2.30 -4.25 6.18
CA ILE A 75 3.76 -4.36 6.19
C ILE A 75 4.29 -4.67 4.79
N ALA A 76 3.69 -5.64 4.09
CA ALA A 76 4.10 -6.01 2.74
C ALA A 76 4.00 -4.83 1.77
N TYR A 77 2.94 -4.02 1.86
CA TYR A 77 2.77 -2.84 1.01
C TYR A 77 3.87 -1.80 1.14
N TYR A 78 4.57 -1.72 2.28
CA TYR A 78 5.76 -0.89 2.40
C TYR A 78 6.92 -1.38 1.50
N PHE A 79 7.09 -2.69 1.40
CA PHE A 79 8.23 -3.30 0.68
C PHE A 79 7.95 -3.52 -0.80
N ILE A 80 6.71 -3.87 -1.16
CA ILE A 80 6.32 -4.24 -2.53
C ILE A 80 6.78 -3.20 -3.57
N PRO A 81 6.50 -1.89 -3.45
CA PRO A 81 6.92 -0.92 -4.46
C PRO A 81 8.44 -0.85 -4.65
N ARG A 82 9.20 -0.99 -3.55
CA ARG A 82 10.67 -0.92 -3.55
C ARG A 82 11.28 -2.14 -4.23
N VAL A 83 10.80 -3.33 -3.86
CA VAL A 83 11.27 -4.60 -4.41
C VAL A 83 10.89 -4.71 -5.88
N THR A 84 9.62 -4.44 -6.22
CA THR A 84 9.12 -4.50 -7.59
C THR A 84 9.85 -3.51 -8.50
N LEU A 85 10.06 -2.28 -8.06
CA LEU A 85 10.77 -1.30 -8.89
C LEU A 85 12.26 -1.68 -9.09
N ARG A 86 12.93 -2.19 -8.05
CA ARG A 86 14.31 -2.69 -8.18
C ARG A 86 14.38 -3.86 -9.16
N TYR A 87 13.44 -4.79 -9.07
CA TYR A 87 13.33 -5.91 -10.00
C TYR A 87 13.13 -5.41 -11.45
N LEU A 88 12.21 -4.47 -11.67
CA LEU A 88 11.96 -3.88 -12.99
C LEU A 88 13.20 -3.17 -13.54
N LYS A 89 13.91 -2.39 -12.71
CA LYS A 89 15.17 -1.73 -13.11
C LYS A 89 16.23 -2.75 -13.53
N ASN A 90 16.41 -3.82 -12.75
CA ASN A 90 17.35 -4.89 -13.07
C ASN A 90 16.98 -5.63 -14.36
N LEU A 91 15.68 -5.88 -14.59
CA LEU A 91 15.18 -6.54 -15.79
C LEU A 91 15.50 -5.73 -17.05
N HIS A 92 15.29 -4.41 -17.01
CA HIS A 92 15.61 -3.52 -18.14
C HIS A 92 17.12 -3.35 -18.32
N ALA A 93 17.90 -3.26 -17.23
CA ALA A 93 19.36 -3.18 -17.31
C ALA A 93 20.02 -4.47 -17.85
N SER A 94 19.41 -5.63 -17.57
CA SER A 94 19.87 -6.93 -18.10
C SER A 94 19.33 -7.21 -19.52
N GLY A 95 18.41 -6.37 -20.00
CA GLY A 95 17.66 -6.51 -21.25
C GLY A 95 18.22 -5.71 -22.44
N GLU A 96 19.45 -5.19 -22.36
CA GLU A 96 20.23 -4.70 -23.53
C GLU A 96 20.73 -5.87 -24.43
N ILE A 97 20.03 -7.01 -24.40
CA ILE A 97 20.21 -8.17 -25.26
C ILE A 97 18.79 -8.58 -25.69
N HIS A 98 18.48 -8.39 -26.97
CA HIS A 98 17.17 -8.53 -27.67
C HIS A 98 16.46 -7.21 -28.00
N SER A 99 17.16 -6.27 -28.65
CA SER A 99 16.65 -5.63 -29.86
C SER A 99 17.80 -5.21 -30.77
#